data_AF-A0AAE1W7C4-F1
#
_entry.id   AF-A0AAE1W7C4-F1
#
_cell.length_a   1.000
_cell.length_b   1.000
_cell.length_c   1.000
_cell.angle_alpha   90.00
_cell.angle_beta   90.00
_cell.angle_gamma   90.00
#
_symmetry.space_group_name_H-M   'P 1'
#
loop_
_entity.id
_entity.type
_entity.pdbx_description
1 polymer ?
#
loop_
_entity_poly.entity_id
_entity_poly.type
_entity_poly.pdbx_seq_one_letter_code
_entity_poly.pdbx_strand_id
1 'polypeptide(L)'
;MFANFFWSSGPDTKNHWLVWCKFCKMKAQGGLGFRRLKELNEALLAKQAWRVAMNPDSLMHLVLQQKYFPNSSFCNANFGAASCYTWRSLLWSRDILHNKTCDI
;
A
#
# COMPACT_ATOMS: atom_id res chain seq x y z
N MET A 1 2.30 -21.08 -18.46
CA MET A 1 0.95 -21.59 -18.12
C MET A 1 0.17 -20.62 -17.23
N PHE A 2 0.62 -20.29 -16.02
CA PHE A 2 -0.06 -19.30 -15.14
C PHE A 2 -0.09 -17.87 -15.68
N ALA A 3 1.01 -17.39 -16.28
CA ALA A 3 1.05 -16.04 -16.82
C ALA A 3 0.00 -15.81 -17.93
N ASN A 4 -0.19 -16.79 -18.82
CA ASN A 4 -1.24 -16.73 -19.85
C ASN A 4 -2.64 -16.88 -19.25
N PHE A 5 -2.80 -17.61 -18.14
CA PHE A 5 -4.08 -17.70 -17.45
C PHE A 5 -4.49 -16.36 -16.82
N PHE A 6 -3.55 -15.65 -16.19
CA PHE A 6 -3.83 -14.39 -15.48
C PHE A 6 -3.74 -13.13 -16.35
N TRP A 7 -2.95 -13.16 -17.42
CA TRP A 7 -2.56 -11.96 -18.18
C TRP A 7 -2.73 -12.10 -19.70
N SER A 8 -3.44 -13.14 -20.18
CA SER A 8 -3.81 -13.23 -21.60
C SER A 8 -4.87 -12.19 -21.97
N SER A 9 -4.70 -11.57 -23.14
CA SER A 9 -5.55 -10.51 -23.69
C SER A 9 -6.41 -11.02 -24.85
N GLY A 10 -7.18 -12.09 -24.61
CA GLY A 10 -8.15 -12.62 -25.57
C GLY A 10 -9.54 -11.98 -25.43
N PRO A 11 -10.41 -12.08 -26.44
CA PRO A 11 -11.76 -11.50 -26.41
C PRO A 11 -12.63 -11.97 -25.23
N ASP A 12 -12.39 -13.19 -24.72
CA ASP A 12 -13.10 -13.79 -23.57
C ASP A 12 -12.44 -13.58 -22.19
N THR A 13 -11.28 -12.92 -22.11
CA THR A 13 -10.47 -12.90 -20.88
C THR A 13 -10.67 -11.68 -19.98
N LYS A 14 -11.63 -10.79 -20.26
CA LYS A 14 -11.85 -9.54 -19.49
C LYS A 14 -12.26 -9.73 -18.01
N ASN A 15 -12.43 -10.97 -17.54
CA ASN A 15 -12.90 -11.31 -16.20
C ASN A 15 -11.81 -11.34 -15.11
N HIS A 16 -10.55 -11.02 -15.43
CA HIS A 16 -9.39 -11.16 -14.52
C HIS A 16 -9.60 -10.62 -13.09
N TRP A 17 -10.24 -9.45 -12.95
CA TRP A 17 -10.50 -8.84 -11.64
C TRP A 17 -11.63 -9.50 -10.85
N LEU A 18 -12.70 -9.94 -11.54
CA LEU A 18 -13.80 -10.70 -10.93
C LEU A 18 -13.32 -12.07 -10.45
N VAL A 19 -12.35 -12.66 -11.15
CA VAL A 19 -11.71 -13.91 -10.77
C VAL A 19 -10.83 -13.72 -9.52
N TRP A 20 -10.16 -12.58 -9.36
CA TRP A 20 -9.35 -12.32 -8.16
C TRP A 20 -10.17 -12.32 -6.87
N CYS A 21 -11.36 -11.70 -6.89
CA CYS A 21 -12.28 -11.72 -5.74
C CYS A 21 -12.72 -13.15 -5.37
N LYS A 22 -12.89 -14.04 -6.36
CA LYS A 22 -13.20 -15.46 -6.11
C LYS A 22 -12.00 -16.20 -5.52
N PHE A 23 -10.78 -15.89 -5.96
CA PHE A 23 -9.56 -16.48 -5.37
C PHE A 23 -9.28 -16.03 -3.94
N CYS A 24 -9.75 -14.84 -3.56
CA CYS A 24 -9.60 -14.37 -2.18
C CYS A 24 -10.49 -15.11 -1.16
N LYS A 25 -11.45 -15.92 -1.62
CA LYS A 25 -12.24 -16.77 -0.73
C LYS A 25 -11.38 -17.89 -0.15
N MET A 26 -11.76 -18.38 1.02
CA MET A 26 -11.11 -19.53 1.64
C MET A 26 -11.23 -20.77 0.74
N LYS A 27 -10.27 -21.72 0.86
CA LYS A 27 -10.33 -23.00 0.12
C LYS A 27 -11.65 -23.76 0.34
N ALA A 28 -12.17 -23.72 1.56
CA ALA A 28 -13.47 -24.31 1.91
C ALA A 28 -14.67 -23.70 1.15
N GLN A 29 -14.52 -22.48 0.61
CA GLN A 29 -15.55 -21.76 -0.15
C GLN A 29 -15.24 -21.73 -1.66
N GLY A 30 -14.37 -22.62 -2.14
CA GLY A 30 -13.98 -22.72 -3.56
C GLY A 30 -13.00 -21.64 -4.04
N GLY A 31 -12.34 -20.92 -3.13
CA GLY A 31 -11.26 -19.97 -3.45
C GLY A 31 -9.87 -20.55 -3.23
N LEU A 32 -8.83 -19.73 -3.40
CA LEU A 32 -7.43 -20.12 -3.17
C LEU A 32 -6.88 -19.66 -1.82
N GLY A 33 -7.65 -18.89 -1.06
CA GLY A 33 -7.25 -18.32 0.23
C GLY A 33 -6.28 -17.13 0.08
N PHE A 34 -6.25 -16.48 -1.08
CA PHE A 34 -5.40 -15.30 -1.27
C PHE A 34 -5.94 -14.10 -0.48
N ARG A 35 -5.04 -13.21 -0.04
CA ARG A 35 -5.46 -11.94 0.57
C ARG A 35 -5.92 -10.98 -0.52
N ARG A 36 -6.88 -10.11 -0.17
CA ARG A 36 -7.31 -9.04 -1.07
C ARG A 36 -6.11 -8.11 -1.33
N LEU A 37 -5.79 -7.89 -2.61
CA LEU A 37 -4.62 -7.07 -3.00
C LEU A 37 -4.68 -5.66 -2.40
N LYS A 38 -5.89 -5.09 -2.32
CA LYS A 38 -6.12 -3.80 -1.67
C LYS A 38 -5.62 -3.80 -0.22
N GLU A 39 -6.06 -4.74 0.60
CA GLU A 39 -5.67 -4.84 2.01
C GLU A 39 -4.18 -5.12 2.18
N LEU A 40 -3.62 -5.95 1.30
CA LEU A 40 -2.19 -6.24 1.34
C LEU A 40 -1.37 -4.98 1.00
N ASN A 41 -1.79 -4.21 0.00
CA ASN A 41 -1.15 -2.95 -0.34
C ASN A 41 -1.27 -1.91 0.78
N GLU A 42 -2.44 -1.80 1.41
CA GLU A 42 -2.65 -0.93 2.57
C GLU A 42 -1.73 -1.31 3.74
N ALA A 43 -1.63 -2.60 4.06
CA ALA A 43 -0.74 -3.09 5.11
C ALA A 43 0.74 -2.86 4.80
N LEU A 44 1.15 -3.01 3.53
CA LEU A 44 2.51 -2.74 3.09
C LEU A 44 2.85 -1.24 3.17
N LEU A 45 1.93 -0.37 2.74
CA LEU A 45 2.09 1.08 2.87
C LEU A 45 2.20 1.48 4.35
N ALA A 46 1.38 0.88 5.22
CA ALA A 46 1.40 1.16 6.66
C ALA A 46 2.73 0.73 7.28
N LYS A 47 3.21 -0.47 6.94
CA LYS A 47 4.52 -0.95 7.36
C LYS A 47 5.65 -0.02 6.90
N GLN A 48 5.54 0.51 5.68
CA GLN A 48 6.55 1.43 5.15
C GLN A 48 6.51 2.80 5.82
N ALA A 49 5.32 3.37 6.02
CA ALA A 49 5.12 4.62 6.76
C ALA A 49 5.65 4.51 8.20
N TRP A 50 5.37 3.39 8.88
CA TRP A 50 5.91 3.09 10.22
C TRP A 50 7.44 3.06 10.25
N ARG A 51 8.07 2.42 9.26
CA ARG A 51 9.54 2.38 9.15
C ARG A 51 10.14 3.76 8.93
N VAL A 52 9.51 4.61 8.12
CA VAL A 52 9.95 5.98 7.92
C VAL A 52 9.81 6.79 9.22
N ALA A 53 8.78 6.54 10.02
CA ALA A 53 8.59 7.20 11.31
C ALA A 53 9.61 6.75 12.38
N MET A 54 9.91 5.46 12.46
CA MET A 54 10.70 4.88 13.55
C MET A 54 12.20 4.79 13.29
N ASN A 55 12.64 4.86 12.02
CA ASN A 55 14.05 4.72 11.66
C ASN A 55 14.59 6.01 11.00
N PRO A 56 14.89 7.06 11.79
CA PRO A 56 15.37 8.34 11.27
C PRO A 56 16.72 8.22 10.53
N ASP A 57 17.57 7.27 10.93
CA ASP A 57 18.88 7.06 10.33
C ASP A 57 18.83 6.28 9.00
N SER A 58 17.65 5.80 8.61
CA SER A 58 17.51 5.08 7.33
C SER A 58 17.68 6.03 6.16
N LEU A 59 18.39 5.59 5.10
CA LEU A 59 18.53 6.37 3.87
C LEU A 59 17.18 6.82 3.31
N MET A 60 16.16 5.98 3.42
CA MET A 60 14.82 6.31 3.00
C MET A 60 14.24 7.48 3.80
N HIS A 61 14.39 7.50 5.13
CA HIS A 61 13.94 8.61 5.95
C HIS A 61 14.67 9.90 5.55
N LEU A 62 16.01 9.86 5.44
CA LEU A 62 16.82 11.02 5.11
C LEU A 62 16.46 11.61 3.74
N VAL A 63 16.31 10.76 2.71
CA VAL A 63 15.92 11.20 1.36
C VAL A 63 14.52 11.81 1.36
N LEU A 64 13.56 11.20 2.08
CA LEU A 64 12.20 11.73 2.17
C LEU A 64 12.14 13.02 2.98
N GLN A 65 12.92 13.13 4.06
CA GLN A 65 13.03 14.31 4.90
C GLN A 65 13.53 15.49 4.07
N GLN A 66 14.67 15.35 3.41
CA GLN A 66 15.25 16.43 2.60
C GLN A 66 14.32 16.86 1.45
N LYS A 67 13.54 15.93 0.89
CA LYS A 67 12.65 16.22 -0.23
C LYS A 67 11.30 16.79 0.17
N TYR A 68 10.68 16.29 1.24
CA TYR A 68 9.26 16.53 1.54
C TYR A 68 8.99 17.15 2.91
N PHE A 69 9.90 17.01 3.88
CA PHE A 69 9.73 17.55 5.23
C PHE A 69 11.08 17.98 5.85
N PRO A 70 11.82 18.93 5.24
CA PRO A 70 13.18 19.25 5.68
C PRO A 70 13.22 19.89 7.07
N ASN A 71 12.17 20.66 7.43
CA ASN A 71 12.06 21.39 8.69
C ASN A 71 10.97 20.83 9.62
N SER A 72 10.49 19.61 9.37
CA SER A 72 9.44 18.99 10.16
C SER A 72 9.68 17.49 10.35
N SER A 73 8.77 16.82 11.05
CA SER A 73 8.77 15.36 11.20
C SER A 73 7.85 14.71 10.18
N PHE A 74 8.07 13.42 9.90
CA PHE A 74 7.16 12.63 9.05
C PHE A 74 5.69 12.71 9.52
N CYS A 75 5.47 12.71 10.84
CA CYS A 75 4.14 12.83 11.42
C CYS A 75 3.44 14.16 11.07
N ASN A 76 4.20 15.26 10.99
CA ASN A 76 3.67 16.60 10.71
C ASN A 76 3.85 17.03 9.24
N ALA A 77 4.26 16.12 8.36
CA ALA A 77 4.50 16.42 6.96
C ALA A 77 3.17 16.66 6.21
N ASN A 78 3.13 17.63 5.30
CA ASN A 78 1.91 18.00 4.57
C ASN A 78 2.01 17.66 3.07
N PHE A 79 0.86 17.69 2.39
CA PHE A 79 0.80 17.60 0.94
C PHE A 79 1.46 18.84 0.30
N GLY A 80 2.68 18.69 -0.20
CA GLY A 80 3.32 19.70 -1.03
C GLY A 80 2.75 19.74 -2.45
N ALA A 81 2.93 20.89 -3.12
CA ALA A 81 2.45 21.14 -4.49
C ALA A 81 3.02 20.16 -5.54
N ALA A 82 4.21 19.60 -5.31
CA ALA A 82 4.89 18.65 -6.20
C ALA A 82 4.99 17.23 -5.58
N SER A 83 3.88 16.71 -5.06
CA SER A 83 3.84 15.38 -4.42
C SER A 83 3.72 14.25 -5.45
N CYS A 84 4.65 13.28 -5.42
CA CYS A 84 4.51 12.06 -6.23
C CYS A 84 3.44 11.13 -5.64
N TYR A 85 2.92 10.21 -6.45
CA TYR A 85 1.90 9.26 -6.00
C TYR A 85 2.35 8.47 -4.77
N THR A 86 3.60 8.01 -4.73
CA THR A 86 4.18 7.30 -3.60
C THR A 86 4.17 8.11 -2.31
N TRP A 87 4.47 9.42 -2.38
CA TRP A 87 4.45 10.31 -1.22
C TRP A 87 3.02 10.48 -0.69
N ARG A 88 2.05 10.67 -1.59
CA ARG A 88 0.63 10.76 -1.22
C ARG A 88 0.14 9.48 -0.54
N SER A 89 0.52 8.31 -1.05
CA SER A 89 0.18 7.03 -0.46
C SER A 89 0.81 6.82 0.93
N LEU A 90 2.04 7.31 1.15
CA LEU A 90 2.68 7.28 2.47
C LEU A 90 1.99 8.20 3.47
N LEU A 91 1.61 9.42 3.07
CA LEU A 91 0.85 10.34 3.93
C LEU A 91 -0.53 9.79 4.29
N TRP A 92 -1.26 9.28 3.30
CA TRP A 92 -2.55 8.62 3.53
C TRP A 92 -2.42 7.45 4.51
N SER A 93 -1.36 6.65 4.36
CA SER A 93 -1.13 5.50 5.23
C SER A 93 -0.71 5.90 6.64
N ARG A 94 0.03 7.00 6.80
CA ARG A 94 0.31 7.62 8.11
C ARG A 94 -1.00 8.03 8.81
N ASP A 95 -1.93 8.64 8.08
CA ASP A 95 -3.20 9.08 8.66
C ASP A 95 -4.04 7.89 9.16
N ILE A 96 -4.02 6.77 8.42
CA ILE A 96 -4.65 5.51 8.87
C ILE A 96 -3.99 4.99 10.14
N LEU A 97 -2.66 5.01 10.21
CA LEU A 97 -1.93 4.56 11.39
C LEU A 97 -2.32 5.40 12.61
N HIS A 98 -2.34 6.73 12.45
CA HIS A 98 -2.69 7.66 13.52
C HIS A 98 -4.13 7.44 14.02
N ASN A 99 -5.09 7.24 13.11
CA ASN A 99 -6.47 6.97 13.48
C ASN A 99 -6.64 5.62 14.18
N LYS A 100 -5.89 4.58 13.80
CA LYS A 100 -6.04 3.23 14.37
C LYS A 100 -5.33 3.03 15.71
N THR A 101 -4.34 3.84 16.05
CA THR A 101 -3.62 3.74 17.34
C THR A 101 -4.34 4.43 18.52
N CYS A 102 -5.45 5.15 18.27
CA CYS A 102 -6.27 5.77 19.33
C CYS A 102 -7.47 4.91 19.79
N ASP A 103 -7.66 3.71 19.24
CA ASP A 103 -8.74 2.78 19.60
C ASP A 103 -8.26 1.60 20.49
N ILE A 104 -7.22 1.78 21.31
CA ILE A 104 -6.74 0.79 22.31
C ILE A 104 -6.71 1.44 23.69
#